data_AF-A0A6J6MP44-F1
#
_entry.id   AF-A0A6J6MP44-F1
#
_cell.length_a   1.000
_cell.length_b   1.000
_cell.length_c   1.000
_cell.angle_alpha   90.00
_cell.angle_beta   90.00
_cell.angle_gamma   90.00
#
_symmetry.space_group_name_H-M   'P 1'
#
loop_
_entity.id
_entity.type
_entity.pdbx_description
1 polymer ?
#
loop_
_entity_poly.entity_id
_entity_poly.type
_entity_poly.pdbx_seq_one_letter_code
_entity_poly.pdbx_strand_id
1 'polypeptide(L)'
;MYRKNLAAGASSGLIFTKDFETYRTALSYSDRGKPVWRLDLNLRDPQYASFPALNWNSSEMSNAIGLASLRRLDRTNELRRIFLRRLFVALAEADTVCSPYAFHDGFAPFYFPIFVDQEKIKVSVEQFATAVEAEGIPLGAKYGCLVNTWPWITEHLSDTFVARNALLTRNASFNLHLNENYGEREVKDIVDAFAKVSNAYLR
;
A
#
# COMPACT_ATOMS: atom_id res chain seq x y z
N MET A 1 7.67 3.98 6.80
CA MET A 1 6.61 3.84 5.79
C MET A 1 5.50 4.87 6.07
N TYR A 2 5.73 6.16 5.78
CA TYR A 2 4.84 7.28 6.17
C TYR A 2 3.67 7.54 5.22
N ARG A 3 3.47 6.68 4.22
CA ARG A 3 2.55 6.98 3.11
C ARG A 3 1.14 6.39 3.28
N LYS A 4 0.94 5.43 4.20
CA LYS A 4 -0.37 4.80 4.48
C LYS A 4 -1.42 5.85 4.87
N ASN A 5 -2.68 5.58 4.55
CA ASN A 5 -3.78 6.50 4.84
C ASN A 5 -3.96 6.69 6.35
N LEU A 6 -3.79 5.61 7.11
CA LEU A 6 -3.62 5.64 8.56
C LEU A 6 -2.16 5.34 8.88
N ALA A 7 -1.43 6.34 9.37
CA ALA A 7 -0.04 6.20 9.77
C ALA A 7 0.14 6.60 11.24
N ALA A 8 0.91 5.80 11.98
CA ALA A 8 1.27 6.06 13.38
C ALA A 8 2.80 6.13 13.51
N GLY A 9 3.43 6.92 12.65
CA GLY A 9 4.90 7.09 12.57
C GLY A 9 5.55 6.24 11.45
N ALA A 10 6.78 5.77 11.70
CA ALA A 10 7.55 5.06 10.70
C ALA A 10 7.17 3.58 10.56
N SER A 11 6.90 2.91 11.68
CA SER A 11 6.49 1.50 11.79
C SER A 11 5.49 1.35 12.93
N SER A 12 4.31 0.82 12.63
CA SER A 12 3.19 0.69 13.55
C SER A 12 2.14 -0.24 12.96
N GLY A 13 1.33 -0.88 13.81
CA GLY A 13 0.20 -1.70 13.40
C GLY A 13 -0.92 -1.66 14.41
N LEU A 14 -2.13 -2.05 13.99
CA LEU A 14 -3.28 -2.20 14.85
C LEU A 14 -3.98 -3.51 14.51
N ILE A 15 -4.42 -4.22 15.54
CA ILE A 15 -5.28 -5.40 15.42
C ILE A 15 -6.66 -4.99 15.88
N PHE A 16 -7.68 -5.26 15.06
CA PHE A 16 -9.07 -5.09 15.42
C PHE A 16 -9.76 -6.44 15.47
N THR A 17 -10.49 -6.70 16.54
CA THR A 17 -11.33 -7.89 16.69
C THR A 17 -12.55 -7.55 17.55
N LYS A 18 -13.67 -8.23 17.30
CA LYS A 18 -14.85 -8.21 18.18
C LYS A 18 -14.84 -9.37 19.18
N ASP A 19 -13.96 -10.35 18.98
CA ASP A 19 -13.81 -11.49 19.87
C ASP A 19 -12.86 -11.15 21.03
N PHE A 20 -13.35 -11.31 22.25
CA PHE A 20 -12.65 -10.84 23.44
C PHE A 20 -11.43 -11.70 23.79
N GLU A 21 -11.49 -13.00 23.53
CA GLU A 21 -10.36 -13.89 23.77
C GLU A 21 -9.23 -13.62 22.76
N THR A 22 -9.56 -13.38 21.49
CA THR A 22 -8.59 -12.92 20.47
C THR A 22 -7.94 -11.59 20.89
N TYR A 23 -8.72 -10.65 21.44
CA TYR A 23 -8.18 -9.39 21.95
C TYR A 23 -7.15 -9.61 23.06
N ARG A 24 -7.47 -10.45 24.05
CA ARG A 24 -6.55 -10.85 25.13
C ARG A 24 -5.30 -11.51 24.57
N THR A 25 -5.44 -12.48 23.67
CA THR A 25 -4.31 -13.13 23.01
C THR A 25 -3.41 -12.12 22.30
N ALA A 26 -3.98 -11.19 21.54
CA ALA A 26 -3.23 -10.14 20.85
C ALA A 26 -2.45 -9.25 21.82
N LEU A 27 -3.04 -8.86 22.94
CA LEU A 27 -2.34 -8.09 23.99
C LEU A 27 -1.15 -8.87 24.56
N SER A 28 -1.33 -10.15 24.89
CA SER A 28 -0.24 -10.99 25.38
C SER A 28 0.90 -11.09 24.35
N TYR A 29 0.59 -11.30 23.06
CA TYR A 29 1.60 -11.32 22.01
C TYR A 29 2.32 -9.97 21.84
N SER A 30 1.67 -8.85 22.12
CA SER A 30 2.31 -7.53 22.07
C SER A 30 3.28 -7.25 23.23
N ASP A 31 3.06 -7.84 24.41
CA ASP A 31 3.94 -7.66 25.57
C ASP A 31 4.47 -8.99 26.11
N ARG A 32 5.28 -9.69 25.31
CA ARG A 32 6.12 -10.81 25.78
C ARG A 32 5.35 -11.95 26.45
N GLY A 33 4.11 -12.19 26.03
CA GLY A 33 3.26 -13.27 26.52
C GLY A 33 2.55 -12.97 27.82
N LYS A 34 2.58 -11.72 28.30
CA LYS A 34 2.02 -11.34 29.61
C LYS A 34 0.50 -11.22 29.56
N PRO A 35 -0.23 -11.84 30.51
CA PRO A 35 -1.67 -11.68 30.62
C PRO A 35 -2.01 -10.33 31.28
N VAL A 36 -1.88 -9.21 30.54
CA VAL A 36 -1.96 -7.83 31.07
C VAL A 36 -3.30 -7.46 31.74
N TRP A 37 -4.35 -8.27 31.55
CA TRP A 37 -5.64 -8.13 32.21
C TRP A 37 -5.72 -8.81 33.59
N ARG A 38 -4.72 -9.60 33.99
CA ARG A 38 -4.66 -10.26 35.30
C ARG A 38 -4.08 -9.30 36.33
N LEU A 39 -4.93 -8.85 37.25
CA LEU A 39 -4.58 -7.90 38.32
C LEU A 39 -4.02 -8.59 39.57
N ASP A 40 -4.09 -9.91 39.63
CA ASP A 40 -3.64 -10.75 40.74
C ASP A 40 -2.19 -11.24 40.61
N LEU A 41 -1.52 -10.94 39.49
CA LEU A 41 -0.17 -11.41 39.18
C LEU A 41 0.84 -10.26 39.18
N ASN A 42 2.06 -10.54 39.64
CA ASN A 42 3.19 -9.64 39.41
C ASN A 42 3.72 -9.83 37.98
N LEU A 43 3.22 -9.04 37.03
CA LEU A 43 3.61 -9.13 35.61
C LEU A 43 5.08 -8.74 35.31
N ARG A 44 5.87 -8.36 36.31
CA ARG A 44 7.34 -8.21 36.18
C ARG A 44 8.06 -9.54 36.32
N ASP A 45 7.42 -10.53 36.94
CA ASP A 45 7.94 -11.87 37.08
C ASP A 45 7.66 -12.68 35.79
N PRO A 46 8.70 -13.08 35.04
CA PRO A 46 8.54 -13.74 33.76
C PRO A 46 7.91 -15.13 33.86
N GLN A 47 7.85 -15.76 35.04
CA GLN A 47 7.22 -17.08 35.21
C GLN A 47 5.72 -17.08 34.88
N TYR A 48 5.08 -15.91 34.90
CA TYR A 48 3.65 -15.76 34.59
C TYR A 48 3.36 -15.46 33.11
N ALA A 49 4.38 -15.39 32.25
CA ALA A 49 4.15 -15.29 30.82
C ALA A 49 3.53 -16.60 30.30
N SER A 50 2.46 -16.49 29.50
CA SER A 50 1.73 -17.65 29.01
C SER A 50 2.46 -18.41 27.89
N PHE A 51 3.33 -17.71 27.15
CA PHE A 51 4.10 -18.26 26.02
C PHE A 51 5.23 -17.30 25.62
N PRO A 52 6.25 -17.77 24.88
CA PRO A 52 7.27 -16.89 24.30
C PRO A 52 6.67 -15.92 23.28
N ALA A 53 6.90 -14.61 23.45
CA ALA A 53 6.53 -13.59 22.49
C ALA A 53 7.48 -12.39 22.54
N LEU A 54 7.37 -11.50 21.55
CA LEU A 54 8.20 -10.30 21.44
C LEU A 54 7.58 -9.11 22.18
N ASN A 55 8.35 -8.02 22.28
CA ASN A 55 7.83 -6.72 22.69
C ASN A 55 7.48 -5.91 21.44
N TRP A 56 6.19 -5.82 21.15
CA TRP A 56 5.61 -5.06 20.03
C TRP A 56 4.69 -3.94 20.52
N ASN A 57 4.86 -3.49 21.75
CA ASN A 57 4.13 -2.33 22.27
C ASN A 57 4.43 -1.08 21.42
N SER A 58 3.39 -0.31 21.12
CA SER A 58 3.55 1.00 20.48
C SER A 58 3.95 2.05 21.51
N SER A 59 4.75 3.03 21.10
CA SER A 59 5.12 4.15 21.97
C SER A 59 4.00 5.21 22.01
N GLU A 60 3.95 6.00 23.08
CA GLU A 60 3.00 7.11 23.20
C GLU A 60 3.12 8.12 22.05
N MET A 61 4.32 8.35 21.53
CA MET A 61 4.53 9.22 20.37
C MET A 61 3.90 8.64 19.10
N SER A 62 4.10 7.35 18.83
CA SER A 62 3.45 6.67 17.70
C SER A 62 1.93 6.70 17.84
N ASN A 63 1.42 6.45 19.06
CA ASN A 63 -0.01 6.49 19.35
C ASN A 63 -0.60 7.89 19.11
N ALA A 64 0.08 8.95 19.52
CA ALA A 64 -0.35 10.33 19.28
C ALA A 64 -0.41 10.67 17.78
N ILE A 65 0.59 10.26 17.00
CA ILE A 65 0.59 10.42 15.53
C ILE A 65 -0.56 9.62 14.91
N GLY A 66 -0.75 8.37 15.35
CA GLY A 66 -1.81 7.48 14.88
C GLY A 66 -3.20 8.06 15.14
N LEU A 67 -3.44 8.58 16.34
CA LEU A 67 -4.70 9.23 16.71
C LEU A 67 -4.96 10.47 15.86
N ALA A 68 -3.94 11.31 15.63
CA ALA A 68 -4.05 12.47 14.77
C ALA A 68 -4.34 12.08 13.30
N SER A 69 -3.74 11.01 12.79
CA SER A 69 -4.01 10.46 11.46
C SER A 69 -5.42 9.85 11.37
N LEU A 70 -5.86 9.12 12.39
CA LEU A 70 -7.20 8.51 12.44
C LEU A 70 -8.31 9.56 12.40
N ARG A 71 -8.16 10.65 13.16
CA ARG A 71 -9.13 11.76 13.20
C ARG A 71 -9.39 12.43 11.84
N ARG A 72 -8.46 12.29 10.88
CA ARG A 72 -8.59 12.85 9.53
C ARG A 72 -8.74 11.79 8.43
N LEU A 73 -8.80 10.51 8.78
CA LEU A 73 -8.73 9.40 7.83
C LEU A 73 -9.80 9.48 6.74
N ASP A 74 -11.06 9.75 7.12
CA ASP A 74 -12.17 9.86 6.16
C ASP A 74 -11.94 11.01 5.17
N ARG A 75 -11.48 12.17 5.66
CA ARG A 75 -11.14 13.31 4.82
C ARG A 75 -9.97 12.99 3.89
N THR A 76 -8.91 12.35 4.39
CA THR A 76 -7.77 11.92 3.58
C THR A 76 -8.21 10.96 2.47
N ASN A 77 -9.05 9.98 2.79
CA ASN A 77 -9.59 9.04 1.81
C ASN A 77 -10.44 9.76 0.75
N GLU A 78 -11.33 10.66 1.17
CA GLU A 78 -12.20 11.40 0.25
C GLU A 78 -11.42 12.30 -0.71
N LEU A 79 -10.44 13.05 -0.21
CA LEU A 79 -9.60 13.91 -1.08
C LEU A 79 -8.84 13.10 -2.13
N ARG A 80 -8.33 11.92 -1.77
CA ARG A 80 -7.68 11.02 -2.73
C ARG A 80 -8.65 10.43 -3.74
N ARG A 81 -9.90 10.13 -3.35
CA ARG A 81 -10.96 9.73 -4.28
C ARG A 81 -11.34 10.85 -5.25
N ILE A 82 -11.46 12.10 -4.76
CA ILE A 82 -11.71 13.28 -5.59
C ILE A 82 -10.60 13.43 -6.63
N PHE A 83 -9.33 13.32 -6.21
CA PHE A 83 -8.19 13.35 -7.11
C PHE A 83 -8.27 12.25 -8.18
N LEU A 84 -8.53 11.00 -7.79
CA LEU A 84 -8.65 9.90 -8.76
C LEU A 84 -9.77 10.13 -9.78
N ARG A 85 -10.95 10.62 -9.35
CA ARG A 85 -12.04 10.94 -10.27
C ARG A 85 -11.63 11.96 -11.34
N ARG A 86 -10.89 12.99 -10.94
CA ARG A 86 -10.36 14.00 -11.88
C ARG A 86 -9.31 13.42 -12.83
N LEU A 87 -8.37 12.65 -12.28
CA LEU A 87 -7.36 11.96 -13.07
C LEU A 87 -8.00 11.04 -14.12
N PHE A 88 -9.08 10.35 -13.78
CA PHE A 88 -9.75 9.42 -14.70
C PHE A 88 -10.41 10.13 -15.86
N VAL A 89 -11.08 11.26 -15.60
CA VAL A 89 -11.64 12.10 -16.66
C VAL A 89 -10.53 12.58 -17.59
N ALA A 90 -9.43 13.09 -17.04
CA ALA A 90 -8.31 13.59 -17.84
C ALA A 90 -7.60 12.48 -18.63
N LEU A 91 -7.42 11.28 -18.06
CA LEU A 91 -6.83 10.14 -18.75
C LEU A 91 -7.70 9.61 -19.88
N ALA A 92 -9.04 9.71 -19.76
CA ALA A 92 -9.95 9.26 -20.81
C ALA A 92 -9.84 10.11 -22.10
N GLU A 93 -9.39 11.36 -21.97
CA GLU A 93 -9.21 12.30 -23.09
C GLU A 93 -7.75 12.38 -23.57
N ALA A 94 -6.82 11.75 -22.85
CA ALA A 94 -5.39 11.85 -23.12
C ALA A 94 -4.91 10.85 -24.19
N ASP A 95 -3.98 11.29 -25.03
CA ASP A 95 -3.27 10.41 -25.96
C ASP A 95 -2.16 9.64 -25.22
N THR A 96 -2.54 8.54 -24.57
CA THR A 96 -1.63 7.71 -23.77
C THR A 96 -1.97 6.23 -23.90
N VAL A 97 -0.95 5.38 -23.69
CA VAL A 97 -1.12 3.92 -23.55
C VAL A 97 -1.53 3.50 -22.13
N CYS A 98 -1.69 4.46 -21.21
CA CYS A 98 -2.00 4.21 -19.81
C CYS A 98 -3.51 4.13 -19.56
N SER A 99 -3.94 3.20 -18.70
CA SER A 99 -5.33 3.11 -18.24
C SER A 99 -5.40 2.84 -16.73
N PRO A 100 -6.32 3.49 -16.00
CA PRO A 100 -6.45 3.23 -14.58
C PRO A 100 -7.13 1.88 -14.31
N TYR A 101 -6.80 1.25 -13.17
CA TYR A 101 -7.61 0.13 -12.65
C TYR A 101 -9.06 0.54 -12.34
N ALA A 102 -9.95 -0.45 -12.21
CA ALA A 102 -11.33 -0.22 -11.80
C ALA A 102 -11.41 0.46 -10.41
N PHE A 103 -12.16 1.56 -10.33
CA PHE A 103 -12.31 2.37 -9.13
C PHE A 103 -13.77 2.45 -8.69
N HIS A 104 -14.01 2.51 -7.38
CA HIS A 104 -15.33 2.77 -6.81
C HIS A 104 -15.23 3.57 -5.50
N ASP A 105 -16.33 4.21 -5.09
CA ASP A 105 -16.32 5.15 -3.96
C ASP A 105 -16.02 4.52 -2.59
N GLY A 106 -16.26 3.21 -2.44
CA GLY A 106 -15.86 2.45 -1.24
C GLY A 106 -14.34 2.28 -1.03
N PHE A 107 -13.48 2.71 -1.97
CA PHE A 107 -12.03 2.56 -1.82
C PHE A 107 -11.44 3.55 -0.79
N ALA A 108 -10.40 3.09 -0.09
CA ALA A 108 -9.49 3.91 0.71
C ALA A 108 -8.11 3.92 0.03
N PRO A 109 -7.94 4.70 -1.06
CA PRO A 109 -6.79 4.53 -1.95
C PRO A 109 -5.51 5.09 -1.31
N PHE A 110 -4.45 4.28 -1.31
CA PHE A 110 -3.12 4.64 -0.81
C PHE A 110 -2.15 4.85 -1.98
N TYR A 111 -2.17 3.92 -2.91
CA TYR A 111 -1.62 4.00 -4.25
C TYR A 111 -2.73 3.58 -5.22
N PHE A 112 -2.50 3.77 -6.51
CA PHE A 112 -3.43 3.33 -7.53
C PHE A 112 -2.71 2.63 -8.70
N PRO A 113 -3.10 1.40 -9.07
CA PRO A 113 -2.51 0.73 -10.22
C PRO A 113 -2.89 1.42 -11.53
N ILE A 114 -1.89 1.68 -12.37
CA ILE A 114 -2.03 2.16 -13.75
C ILE A 114 -1.50 1.08 -14.67
N PHE A 115 -2.37 0.58 -15.55
CA PHE A 115 -2.04 -0.39 -16.57
C PHE A 115 -1.44 0.30 -17.78
N VAL A 116 -0.56 -0.42 -18.47
CA VAL A 116 0.07 0.05 -19.71
C VAL A 116 -0.24 -0.95 -20.81
N ASP A 117 -0.73 -0.45 -21.94
CA ASP A 117 -0.98 -1.26 -23.13
C ASP A 117 0.35 -1.73 -23.74
N GLN A 118 0.78 -2.91 -23.31
CA GLN A 118 2.07 -3.52 -23.65
C GLN A 118 2.19 -3.83 -25.16
N GLU A 119 1.07 -3.95 -25.87
CA GLU A 119 1.05 -4.19 -27.33
C GLU A 119 1.44 -2.94 -28.11
N LYS A 120 1.18 -1.75 -27.57
CA LYS A 120 1.47 -0.46 -28.22
C LYS A 120 2.87 0.09 -27.94
N ILE A 121 3.59 -0.47 -26.97
CA ILE A 121 4.93 0.03 -26.58
C ILE A 121 6.05 -0.95 -26.90
N LYS A 122 7.24 -0.42 -27.22
CA LYS A 122 8.44 -1.20 -27.56
C LYS A 122 9.31 -1.61 -26.36
N VAL A 123 8.96 -1.18 -25.15
CA VAL A 123 9.69 -1.46 -23.89
C VAL A 123 8.79 -2.20 -22.90
N SER A 124 9.34 -2.72 -21.81
CA SER A 124 8.52 -3.31 -20.74
C SER A 124 7.76 -2.25 -19.93
N VAL A 125 6.68 -2.64 -19.25
CA VAL A 125 5.96 -1.75 -18.31
C VAL A 125 6.89 -1.17 -17.24
N GLU A 126 7.86 -1.95 -16.74
CA GLU A 126 8.83 -1.46 -15.75
C GLU A 126 9.72 -0.36 -16.32
N GLN A 127 10.21 -0.51 -17.56
CA GLN A 127 11.00 0.52 -18.24
C GLN A 127 10.16 1.77 -18.53
N PHE A 128 8.93 1.59 -18.99
CA PHE A 128 7.97 2.67 -19.19
C PHE A 128 7.73 3.44 -17.89
N ALA A 129 7.41 2.75 -16.80
CA ALA A 129 7.12 3.36 -15.52
C ALA A 129 8.35 4.07 -14.93
N THR A 130 9.55 3.53 -15.13
CA THR A 130 10.81 4.19 -14.72
C THR A 130 11.02 5.49 -15.48
N ALA A 131 10.68 5.54 -16.77
CA ALA A 131 10.75 6.77 -17.55
C ALA A 131 9.72 7.82 -17.08
N VAL A 132 8.50 7.39 -16.74
CA VAL A 132 7.50 8.27 -16.12
C VAL A 132 7.97 8.80 -14.77
N GLU A 133 8.62 7.97 -13.96
CA GLU A 133 9.21 8.40 -12.68
C GLU A 133 10.32 9.45 -12.89
N ALA A 134 11.11 9.31 -13.97
CA ALA A 134 12.14 10.27 -14.34
C ALA A 134 11.58 11.65 -14.79
N GLU A 135 10.31 11.70 -15.23
CA GLU A 135 9.58 12.96 -15.46
C GLU A 135 9.13 13.64 -14.16
N GLY A 136 9.44 13.06 -12.99
CA GLY A 136 9.15 13.61 -11.68
C GLY A 136 7.84 13.13 -11.06
N ILE A 137 7.18 12.14 -11.66
CA ILE A 137 5.92 11.59 -11.16
C ILE A 137 6.18 10.56 -10.06
N PRO A 138 5.70 10.77 -8.81
CA PRO A 138 5.92 9.79 -7.75
C PRO A 138 5.13 8.51 -7.99
N LEU A 139 5.82 7.40 -8.23
CA LEU A 139 5.22 6.09 -8.49
C LEU A 139 6.11 4.96 -7.96
N GLY A 140 5.62 3.72 -8.02
CA GLY A 140 6.38 2.51 -7.82
C GLY A 140 6.41 1.71 -9.11
N ALA A 141 7.53 1.80 -9.85
CA ALA A 141 7.68 1.22 -11.19
C ALA A 141 7.58 -0.32 -11.20
N LYS A 142 7.90 -0.95 -10.07
CA LYS A 142 7.82 -2.41 -9.90
C LYS A 142 7.34 -2.76 -8.50
N TYR A 143 6.38 -3.68 -8.41
CA TYR A 143 5.90 -4.21 -7.14
C TYR A 143 6.48 -5.59 -6.84
N GLY A 144 7.36 -5.70 -5.85
CA GLY A 144 8.09 -6.95 -5.59
C GLY A 144 7.32 -8.04 -4.81
N CYS A 145 6.17 -7.75 -4.21
CA CYS A 145 5.60 -8.63 -3.18
C CYS A 145 4.65 -9.72 -3.74
N LEU A 146 5.14 -10.52 -4.69
CA LEU A 146 4.51 -11.79 -5.07
C LEU A 146 5.43 -12.93 -4.62
N VAL A 147 5.02 -13.64 -3.56
CA VAL A 147 5.84 -14.63 -2.85
C VAL A 147 6.41 -15.68 -3.80
N ASN A 148 5.59 -16.21 -4.71
CA ASN A 148 6.00 -17.21 -5.71
C ASN A 148 7.04 -16.71 -6.74
N THR A 149 7.49 -15.45 -6.65
CA THR A 149 8.55 -14.88 -7.49
C THR A 149 9.85 -14.60 -6.73
N TRP A 150 9.90 -14.92 -5.43
CA TRP A 150 11.09 -14.71 -4.60
C TRP A 150 12.04 -15.90 -4.70
N PRO A 151 13.31 -15.72 -5.11
CA PRO A 151 14.21 -16.86 -5.30
C PRO A 151 14.36 -17.76 -4.06
N TRP A 152 14.46 -17.14 -2.88
CA TRP A 152 14.73 -17.83 -1.62
C TRP A 152 13.54 -18.62 -1.05
N ILE A 153 12.29 -18.31 -1.44
CA ILE A 153 11.14 -19.03 -0.86
C ILE A 153 10.94 -20.41 -1.51
N THR A 154 11.54 -20.64 -2.68
CA THR A 154 11.27 -21.81 -3.54
C THR A 154 11.38 -23.14 -2.79
N GLU A 155 12.37 -23.28 -1.91
CA GLU A 155 12.62 -24.50 -1.12
C GLU A 155 11.63 -24.69 0.05
N HIS A 156 10.86 -23.66 0.38
CA HIS A 156 9.92 -23.62 1.50
C HIS A 156 8.44 -23.64 1.06
N LEU A 157 8.18 -23.61 -0.25
CA LEU A 157 6.81 -23.69 -0.76
C LEU A 157 6.27 -25.11 -0.58
N SER A 158 5.02 -25.22 -0.13
CA SER A 158 4.33 -26.50 0.02
C SER A 158 3.93 -27.12 -1.33
N ASP A 159 3.83 -26.31 -2.38
CA ASP A 159 3.43 -26.70 -3.73
C ASP A 159 4.07 -25.80 -4.79
N THR A 160 3.71 -26.03 -6.05
CA THR A 160 4.17 -25.26 -7.22
C THR A 160 3.13 -24.26 -7.73
N PHE A 161 2.16 -23.86 -6.89
CA PHE A 161 1.09 -22.96 -7.30
C PHE A 161 1.64 -21.60 -7.76
N VAL A 162 1.19 -21.18 -8.94
CA VAL A 162 1.52 -19.87 -9.50
C VAL A 162 0.25 -19.03 -9.54
N ALA A 163 0.25 -17.92 -8.79
CA ALA A 163 -0.81 -16.92 -8.80
C ALA A 163 -0.80 -16.11 -10.11
N ARG A 164 -1.16 -16.77 -11.23
CA ARG A 164 -1.02 -16.24 -12.60
C ARG A 164 -1.70 -14.89 -12.78
N ASN A 165 -2.92 -14.73 -12.24
CA ASN A 165 -3.65 -13.46 -12.33
C ASN A 165 -2.93 -12.31 -11.61
N ALA A 166 -2.36 -12.57 -10.44
CA ALA A 166 -1.59 -11.57 -9.70
C ALA A 166 -0.29 -11.22 -10.44
N LEU A 167 0.40 -12.21 -11.01
CA LEU A 167 1.62 -12.01 -11.80
C LEU A 167 1.35 -11.19 -13.07
N LEU A 168 0.30 -11.53 -13.82
CA LEU A 168 -0.09 -10.80 -15.02
C LEU A 168 -0.50 -9.36 -14.69
N THR A 169 -1.33 -9.17 -13.67
CA THR A 169 -1.76 -7.83 -13.21
C THR A 169 -0.56 -6.97 -12.81
N ARG A 170 0.35 -7.52 -11.99
CA ARG A 170 1.57 -6.84 -11.58
C ARG A 170 2.44 -6.46 -12.78
N ASN A 171 2.65 -7.37 -13.72
CA ASN A 171 3.56 -7.14 -14.83
C ASN A 171 2.98 -6.17 -15.88
N ALA A 172 1.65 -6.01 -15.92
CA ALA A 172 0.95 -5.11 -16.82
C ALA A 172 0.70 -3.72 -16.23
N SER A 173 1.09 -3.47 -14.97
CA SER A 173 0.81 -2.19 -14.28
C SER A 173 1.99 -1.70 -13.43
N PHE A 174 1.96 -0.41 -13.12
CA PHE A 174 2.77 0.20 -12.06
C PHE A 174 1.86 0.90 -11.04
N ASN A 175 2.39 1.28 -9.88
CA ASN A 175 1.59 1.88 -8.81
C ASN A 175 1.84 3.38 -8.72
N LEU A 176 0.85 4.19 -9.11
CA LEU A 176 0.88 5.63 -8.89
C LEU A 176 0.71 5.94 -7.40
N HIS A 177 1.58 6.78 -6.82
CA HIS A 177 1.43 7.23 -5.44
C HIS A 177 0.41 8.37 -5.35
N LEU A 178 -0.39 8.35 -4.29
CA LEU A 178 -1.43 9.36 -4.07
C LEU A 178 -1.12 10.23 -2.87
N ASN A 179 -1.59 11.47 -2.93
CA ASN A 179 -1.58 12.39 -1.80
C ASN A 179 -2.92 13.13 -1.76
N GLU A 180 -3.42 13.38 -0.55
CA GLU A 180 -4.67 14.12 -0.32
C GLU A 180 -4.59 15.60 -0.69
N ASN A 181 -3.39 16.15 -0.91
CA ASN A 181 -3.19 17.53 -1.34
C ASN A 181 -3.04 17.69 -2.86
N TYR A 182 -3.07 16.60 -3.63
CA TYR A 182 -2.99 16.69 -5.09
C TYR A 182 -4.25 17.32 -5.67
N GLY A 183 -4.05 18.23 -6.63
CA GLY A 183 -5.11 18.97 -7.32
C GLY A 183 -4.94 18.93 -8.84
N GLU A 184 -5.47 19.94 -9.52
CA GLU A 184 -5.47 20.02 -10.99
C GLU A 184 -4.05 20.02 -11.58
N ARG A 185 -3.10 20.65 -10.88
CA ARG A 185 -1.70 20.71 -11.33
C ARG A 185 -1.12 19.30 -11.40
N GLU A 186 -1.26 18.50 -10.35
CA GLU A 186 -0.73 17.14 -10.34
C GLU A 186 -1.44 16.24 -11.35
N VAL A 187 -2.76 16.43 -11.56
CA VAL A 187 -3.47 15.73 -12.65
C VAL A 187 -2.82 16.05 -14.00
N LYS A 188 -2.60 17.33 -14.30
CA LYS A 188 -1.97 17.76 -15.54
C LYS A 188 -0.56 17.20 -15.69
N ASP A 189 0.29 17.36 -14.67
CA ASP A 189 1.68 16.90 -14.69
C ASP A 189 1.74 15.37 -14.95
N ILE A 190 0.86 14.59 -14.32
CA ILE A 190 0.77 13.14 -14.51
C ILE A 190 0.35 12.79 -15.94
N VAL A 191 -0.71 13.41 -16.45
CA VAL A 191 -1.24 13.13 -17.80
C VAL A 191 -0.22 13.51 -18.87
N ASP A 192 0.42 14.68 -18.73
CA ASP A 192 1.47 15.13 -19.65
C ASP A 192 2.66 14.18 -19.67
N ALA A 193 3.12 13.73 -18.50
CA ALA A 193 4.21 12.75 -18.40
C ALA A 193 3.82 11.42 -19.05
N PHE A 194 2.60 10.93 -18.81
CA PHE A 194 2.10 9.69 -19.41
C PHE A 194 2.05 9.81 -20.94
N ALA A 195 1.51 10.90 -21.48
CA ALA A 195 1.44 11.14 -22.93
C ALA A 195 2.84 11.27 -23.54
N LYS A 196 3.74 12.04 -22.93
CA LYS A 196 5.13 12.21 -23.38
C LYS A 196 5.87 10.86 -23.47
N VAL A 197 5.80 10.06 -22.40
CA VAL A 197 6.48 8.77 -22.34
C VAL A 197 5.82 7.75 -23.26
N SER A 198 4.48 7.80 -23.41
CA SER A 198 3.76 7.03 -24.43
C SER A 198 4.34 7.31 -25.80
N ASN A 199 4.38 8.57 -26.23
CA ASN A 199 4.89 8.97 -27.54
C ASN A 199 6.35 8.57 -27.80
N ALA A 200 7.20 8.61 -26.77
CA ALA A 200 8.59 8.18 -26.90
C ALA A 200 8.73 6.66 -27.15
N TYR A 201 7.81 5.85 -26.63
CA TYR A 201 7.87 4.39 -26.64
C TYR A 201 6.83 3.69 -27.51
N LEU A 202 5.93 4.43 -28.16
CA LEU A 202 5.02 3.88 -29.18
C LEU A 202 5.80 3.08 -30.23
N ARG A 203 5.15 2.01 -30.69
CA ARG A 203 5.61 1.16 -31.79
C ARG A 203 5.30 1.78 -33.14
#